data_AF-A0A959DAI0-F1
#
_entry.id   AF-A0A959DAI0-F1
#
_cell.length_a   1.000
_cell.length_b   1.000
_cell.length_c   1.000
_cell.angle_alpha   90.00
_cell.angle_beta   90.00
_cell.angle_gamma   90.00
#
_symmetry.space_group_name_H-M   'P 1'
#
loop_
_entity.id
_entity.type
_entity.pdbx_description
1 polymer ?
#
loop_
_entity_poly.entity_id
_entity_poly.type
_entity_poly.pdbx_seq_one_letter_code
_entity_poly.pdbx_strand_id
1 'polypeptide(L)'
;PELRKRFTGDPEHVINFFRFLAEDLREIMAELGFRTVNEMVGKVELLKVKQKVQHWKYKQLDLRPILYKEPAGEEIGQYKKVEQDHGIDNVLDRKLIAHARLALEEKTPVSSAFHIRNTDRAVGAMLSNEISKRYKGEGLPDGTIRYHFRGSAGQSFGAFSASGLEFTLEGEANDYFGKGLSGARLIVVPDREAKFTPSENIIIGNVAFYGATSGEAYIRGMAGERFAVRNSGVKTVVEGIGDHGCEYMTGGIVVVLGETGKNFAAGMSGGMAYVFNPRGEFERRVNRGMVDLDPMGEEDFRRLHALISNHARHASSQVAHDILQDWDNQKGFFAKVMPRDYKAVLEKRQAQALQAEEAERAAKTA
;
A
#
# COMPACT_ATOMS: atom_id res chain seq x y z
N PRO A 1 -8.90 15.77 25.24
CA PRO A 1 -10.34 15.79 24.89
C PRO A 1 -11.23 15.47 26.10
N GLU A 2 -12.20 16.32 26.43
CA GLU A 2 -13.04 16.22 27.65
C GLU A 2 -13.80 14.90 27.77
N LEU A 3 -14.29 14.33 26.66
CA LEU A 3 -15.01 13.05 26.68
C LEU A 3 -14.12 11.86 27.07
N ARG A 4 -12.82 11.86 26.71
CA ARG A 4 -11.91 10.76 27.09
C ARG A 4 -11.65 10.71 28.60
N LYS A 5 -11.75 11.85 29.31
CA LYS A 5 -11.62 11.90 30.77
C LYS A 5 -12.75 11.15 31.50
N ARG A 6 -13.86 10.86 30.81
CA ARG A 6 -15.00 10.11 31.35
C ARG A 6 -14.87 8.60 31.19
N PHE A 7 -13.81 8.11 30.54
CA PHE A 7 -13.60 6.67 30.39
C PHE A 7 -13.13 6.07 31.71
N THR A 8 -13.96 5.22 32.29
CA THR A 8 -13.72 4.52 33.56
C THR A 8 -13.42 3.03 33.36
N GLY A 9 -13.16 2.60 32.11
CA GLY A 9 -12.82 1.22 31.81
C GLY A 9 -11.43 0.86 32.33
N ASP A 10 -11.37 -0.25 33.06
CA ASP A 10 -10.13 -0.81 33.60
C ASP A 10 -9.84 -2.15 32.89
N PRO A 11 -8.57 -2.46 32.53
CA PRO A 11 -8.20 -3.78 32.02
C PRO A 11 -8.73 -4.94 32.87
N GLU A 12 -8.78 -4.79 34.20
CA GLU A 12 -9.33 -5.78 35.12
C GLU A 12 -10.81 -6.12 34.85
N HIS A 13 -11.60 -5.15 34.38
CA HIS A 13 -13.00 -5.43 34.01
C HIS A 13 -13.08 -6.43 32.84
N VAL A 14 -12.17 -6.33 31.88
CA VAL A 14 -12.12 -7.24 30.71
C VAL A 14 -11.56 -8.60 31.12
N ILE A 15 -10.53 -8.63 31.98
CA ILE A 15 -9.97 -9.88 32.52
C ILE A 15 -11.05 -10.64 33.28
N ASN A 16 -11.77 -9.98 34.18
CA ASN A 16 -12.84 -10.60 34.96
C ASN A 16 -14.00 -11.09 34.07
N PHE A 17 -14.38 -10.31 33.05
CA PHE A 17 -15.38 -10.75 32.07
C PHE A 17 -14.98 -12.07 31.39
N PHE A 18 -13.77 -12.17 30.84
CA PHE A 18 -13.31 -13.41 30.18
C PHE A 18 -13.10 -14.55 31.16
N ARG A 19 -12.69 -14.26 32.40
CA ARG A 19 -12.57 -15.28 33.45
C ARG A 19 -13.93 -15.89 33.79
N PHE A 20 -14.96 -15.07 34.01
CA PHE A 20 -16.31 -15.56 34.28
C PHE A 20 -16.92 -16.29 33.08
N LEU A 21 -16.71 -15.79 31.86
CA LEU A 21 -17.13 -16.47 30.64
C LEU A 21 -16.48 -17.86 30.50
N ALA A 22 -15.17 -17.95 30.78
CA ALA A 22 -14.45 -19.22 30.72
C ALA A 22 -14.88 -20.19 31.82
N GLU A 23 -15.18 -19.69 33.03
CA GLU A 23 -15.69 -20.54 34.13
C GLU A 23 -17.08 -21.10 33.80
N ASP A 24 -18.00 -20.26 33.35
CA ASP A 24 -19.36 -20.66 32.92
C ASP A 24 -19.29 -21.70 31.78
N LEU A 25 -18.40 -21.50 30.80
CA LEU A 25 -18.15 -22.49 29.76
C LEU A 25 -17.65 -23.83 30.34
N ARG A 26 -16.74 -23.81 31.32
CA ARG A 26 -16.21 -25.02 31.96
C ARG A 26 -17.29 -25.75 32.78
N GLU A 27 -18.20 -25.02 33.41
CA GLU A 27 -19.37 -25.59 34.07
C GLU A 27 -20.26 -26.32 33.06
N ILE A 28 -20.62 -25.69 31.94
CA ILE A 28 -21.38 -26.31 30.85
C ILE A 28 -20.64 -27.53 30.26
N MET A 29 -19.33 -27.43 30.06
CA MET A 29 -18.48 -28.55 29.62
C MET A 29 -18.61 -29.74 30.56
N ALA A 30 -18.51 -29.51 31.87
CA ALA A 30 -18.61 -30.56 32.88
C ALA A 30 -20.01 -31.18 32.92
N GLU A 31 -21.07 -30.37 32.80
CA GLU A 31 -22.46 -30.85 32.71
C GLU A 31 -22.68 -31.77 31.51
N LEU A 32 -22.04 -31.47 30.38
CA LEU A 32 -22.12 -32.26 29.15
C LEU A 32 -21.11 -33.42 29.08
N GLY A 33 -20.23 -33.55 30.09
CA GLY A 33 -19.26 -34.65 30.21
C GLY A 33 -17.96 -34.46 29.42
N PHE A 34 -17.63 -33.22 29.02
CA PHE A 34 -16.41 -32.91 28.27
C PHE A 34 -15.29 -32.37 29.17
N ARG A 35 -14.06 -32.75 28.85
CA ARG A 35 -12.86 -32.27 29.55
C ARG A 35 -12.13 -31.17 28.78
N THR A 36 -12.28 -31.17 27.46
CA THR A 36 -11.61 -30.21 26.58
C THR A 36 -12.57 -29.65 25.53
N VAL A 37 -12.31 -28.42 25.07
CA VAL A 37 -13.11 -27.81 24.00
C VAL A 37 -13.07 -28.64 22.72
N ASN A 38 -11.95 -29.28 22.39
CA ASN A 38 -11.81 -30.14 21.21
C ASN A 38 -12.78 -31.34 21.22
N GLU A 39 -13.17 -31.83 22.40
CA GLU A 39 -14.18 -32.88 22.51
C GLU A 39 -15.58 -32.38 22.15
N MET A 40 -15.86 -31.08 22.32
CA MET A 40 -17.14 -30.44 21.98
C MET A 40 -17.25 -30.01 20.52
N VAL A 41 -16.14 -29.67 19.87
CA VAL A 41 -16.17 -29.14 18.50
C VAL A 41 -16.87 -30.13 17.57
N GLY A 42 -17.91 -29.66 16.87
CA GLY A 42 -18.68 -30.47 15.93
C GLY A 42 -19.67 -31.46 16.54
N LYS A 43 -19.90 -31.43 17.87
CA LYS A 43 -20.88 -32.29 18.58
C LYS A 43 -22.32 -31.79 18.48
N VAL A 44 -22.78 -31.64 17.24
CA VAL A 44 -24.13 -31.13 16.92
C VAL A 44 -25.23 -32.03 17.49
N GLU A 45 -24.96 -33.33 17.68
CA GLU A 45 -25.86 -34.30 18.31
C GLU A 45 -26.28 -33.95 19.75
N LEU A 46 -25.55 -33.06 20.43
CA LEU A 46 -25.89 -32.57 21.77
C LEU A 46 -26.80 -31.33 21.76
N LEU A 47 -27.07 -30.79 20.58
CA LEU A 47 -27.96 -29.65 20.41
C LEU A 47 -29.36 -30.12 20.00
N LYS A 48 -30.39 -29.47 20.55
CA LYS A 48 -31.78 -29.73 20.19
C LYS A 48 -32.57 -28.43 20.12
N VAL A 49 -33.55 -28.40 19.22
CA VAL A 49 -34.49 -27.28 19.14
C VAL A 49 -35.35 -27.25 20.40
N LYS A 50 -35.41 -26.10 21.07
CA LYS A 50 -36.31 -25.92 22.22
C LYS A 50 -37.76 -26.13 21.76
N GLN A 51 -38.46 -27.08 22.38
CA GLN A 51 -39.84 -27.37 22.05
C GLN A 51 -40.77 -26.26 22.55
N LYS A 52 -41.93 -26.08 21.88
CA LYS A 52 -43.01 -25.15 22.27
C LYS A 52 -42.63 -23.66 22.27
N VAL A 53 -41.91 -23.20 21.25
CA VAL A 53 -41.65 -21.76 21.03
C VAL A 53 -42.93 -21.06 20.59
N GLN A 54 -43.54 -20.28 21.49
CA GLN A 54 -44.82 -19.61 21.27
C GLN A 54 -44.71 -18.31 20.45
N HIS A 55 -43.50 -17.79 20.28
CA HIS A 55 -43.29 -16.51 19.60
C HIS A 55 -43.52 -16.65 18.09
N TRP A 56 -44.43 -15.84 17.56
CA TRP A 56 -44.93 -15.94 16.19
C TRP A 56 -43.84 -15.86 15.10
N LYS A 57 -42.72 -15.15 15.35
CA LYS A 57 -41.58 -15.05 14.43
C LYS A 57 -40.71 -16.31 14.37
N TYR A 58 -40.71 -17.14 15.40
CA TYR A 58 -39.76 -18.25 15.55
C TYR A 58 -40.41 -19.61 15.33
N LYS A 59 -41.74 -19.70 15.42
CA LYS A 59 -42.50 -20.95 15.31
C LYS A 59 -42.33 -21.69 13.97
N GLN A 60 -41.83 -21.02 12.93
CA GLN A 60 -41.62 -21.57 11.59
C GLN A 60 -40.14 -21.72 11.21
N LEU A 61 -39.20 -21.43 12.12
CA LEU A 61 -37.78 -21.58 11.83
C LEU A 61 -37.42 -23.06 11.70
N ASP A 62 -36.83 -23.41 10.56
CA ASP A 62 -36.24 -24.72 10.32
C ASP A 62 -34.73 -24.68 10.62
N LEU A 63 -34.32 -25.25 11.75
CA LEU A 63 -32.93 -25.30 12.17
C LEU A 63 -32.21 -26.59 11.74
N ARG A 64 -32.88 -27.50 10.99
CA ARG A 64 -32.26 -28.74 10.51
C ARG A 64 -30.96 -28.51 9.74
N PRO A 65 -30.81 -27.48 8.88
CA PRO A 65 -29.55 -27.24 8.17
C PRO A 65 -28.37 -26.90 9.10
N ILE A 66 -28.63 -26.29 10.27
CA ILE A 66 -27.59 -25.94 11.25
C ILE A 66 -27.30 -27.13 12.18
N LEU A 67 -28.32 -27.96 12.44
CA LEU A 67 -28.20 -29.17 13.25
C LEU A 67 -27.77 -30.40 12.45
N TYR A 68 -27.48 -30.25 11.17
CA TYR A 68 -27.03 -31.33 10.33
C TYR A 68 -25.55 -31.62 10.59
N LYS A 69 -25.23 -32.89 10.85
CA LYS A 69 -23.86 -33.37 10.99
C LYS A 69 -23.50 -34.19 9.76
N GLU A 70 -22.59 -33.66 8.94
CA GLU A 70 -22.05 -34.38 7.80
C GLU A 70 -21.30 -35.64 8.29
N PRO A 71 -21.58 -36.83 7.73
CA PRO A 71 -20.79 -38.03 7.99
C PRO A 71 -19.31 -37.80 7.63
N ALA A 72 -18.44 -37.96 8.62
CA ALA A 72 -17.00 -37.85 8.45
C ALA A 72 -16.36 -39.20 8.79
N GLY A 73 -15.45 -39.67 7.92
CA GLY A 73 -14.66 -40.87 8.19
C GLY A 73 -13.70 -40.67 9.38
N GLU A 74 -13.20 -41.76 9.96
CA GLU A 74 -12.32 -41.71 11.15
C GLU A 74 -11.04 -40.90 10.94
N GLU A 75 -10.57 -40.81 9.69
CA GLU A 75 -9.37 -40.04 9.31
C GLU A 75 -9.61 -38.52 9.21
N ILE A 76 -10.88 -38.08 9.17
CA ILE A 76 -11.23 -36.66 9.07
C ILE A 76 -11.31 -36.09 10.49
N GLY A 77 -10.34 -35.24 10.86
CA GLY A 77 -10.34 -34.53 12.13
C GLY A 77 -11.54 -33.57 12.26
N GLN A 78 -12.30 -33.68 13.35
CA GLN A 78 -13.40 -32.74 13.70
C GLN A 78 -12.88 -31.40 14.26
N TYR A 79 -11.58 -31.32 14.54
CA TYR A 79 -10.87 -30.13 15.03
C TYR A 79 -9.49 -30.06 14.38
N LYS A 80 -8.75 -28.96 14.58
CA LYS A 80 -7.42 -28.74 13.97
C LYS A 80 -6.45 -29.86 14.39
N LYS A 81 -6.04 -30.70 13.43
CA LYS A 81 -5.03 -31.76 13.60
C LYS A 81 -3.78 -31.58 12.74
N VAL A 82 -3.85 -30.72 11.73
CA VAL A 82 -2.78 -30.52 10.74
C VAL A 82 -2.45 -29.03 10.70
N GLU A 83 -1.16 -28.71 10.63
CA GLU A 83 -0.71 -27.35 10.40
C GLU A 83 -0.94 -26.92 8.95
N GLN A 84 -1.08 -25.63 8.72
CA GLN A 84 -1.26 -25.11 7.37
C GLN A 84 0.09 -25.04 6.65
N ASP A 85 0.18 -25.67 5.47
CA ASP A 85 1.29 -25.44 4.54
C ASP A 85 0.91 -24.32 3.57
N HIS A 86 1.69 -23.24 3.61
CA HIS A 86 1.49 -22.06 2.76
C HIS A 86 2.39 -22.05 1.52
N GLY A 87 3.28 -23.04 1.34
CA GLY A 87 4.19 -23.12 0.20
C GLY A 87 5.27 -22.03 0.17
N ILE A 88 5.66 -21.48 1.32
CA ILE A 88 6.56 -20.32 1.43
C ILE A 88 8.04 -20.68 1.55
N ASP A 89 8.38 -21.96 1.52
CA ASP A 89 9.75 -22.41 1.78
C ASP A 89 10.66 -22.28 0.56
N ASN A 90 10.09 -22.22 -0.65
CA ASN A 90 10.85 -22.17 -1.90
C ASN A 90 10.67 -20.85 -2.67
N VAL A 91 10.09 -19.83 -2.05
CA VAL A 91 9.87 -18.52 -2.69
C VAL A 91 11.18 -17.74 -2.86
N LEU A 92 11.23 -16.87 -3.88
CA LEU A 92 12.42 -16.08 -4.21
C LEU A 92 12.99 -15.28 -3.02
N ASP A 93 12.13 -14.75 -2.15
CA ASP A 93 12.54 -14.01 -0.96
C ASP A 93 13.50 -14.77 -0.04
N ARG A 94 13.44 -16.10 0.00
CA ARG A 94 14.40 -16.90 0.78
C ARG A 94 15.83 -16.66 0.30
N LYS A 95 16.01 -16.55 -1.03
CA LYS A 95 17.30 -16.22 -1.65
C LYS A 95 17.68 -14.75 -1.41
N LEU A 96 16.71 -13.84 -1.51
CA LEU A 96 16.93 -12.41 -1.27
C LEU A 96 17.42 -12.14 0.15
N ILE A 97 16.81 -12.79 1.15
CA ILE A 97 17.19 -12.71 2.57
C ILE A 97 18.58 -13.29 2.80
N ALA A 98 18.86 -14.47 2.25
CA ALA A 98 20.18 -15.10 2.39
C ALA A 98 21.29 -14.20 1.83
N HIS A 99 21.06 -13.57 0.67
CA HIS A 99 22.01 -12.62 0.09
C HIS A 99 22.10 -11.31 0.90
N ALA A 100 21.02 -10.89 1.57
CA ALA A 100 20.97 -9.66 2.35
C ALA A 100 21.62 -9.78 3.74
N ARG A 101 22.20 -10.92 4.11
CA ARG A 101 22.67 -11.19 5.48
C ARG A 101 23.55 -10.07 6.05
N LEU A 102 24.59 -9.64 5.32
CA LEU A 102 25.49 -8.58 5.77
C LEU A 102 24.78 -7.22 5.94
N ALA A 103 23.85 -6.89 5.05
CA ALA A 103 23.03 -5.68 5.18
C ALA A 103 22.10 -5.75 6.40
N LEU A 104 21.53 -6.92 6.68
CA LEU A 104 20.62 -7.12 7.80
C LEU A 104 21.34 -7.14 9.14
N GLU A 105 22.54 -7.70 9.21
CA GLU A 105 23.32 -7.85 10.46
C GLU A 105 24.20 -6.63 10.76
N GLU A 106 24.83 -6.05 9.74
CA GLU A 106 25.90 -5.06 9.90
C GLU A 106 25.62 -3.73 9.18
N LYS A 107 24.46 -3.60 8.53
CA LYS A 107 24.10 -2.44 7.67
C LYS A 107 25.09 -2.22 6.51
N THR A 108 25.83 -3.25 6.12
CA THR A 108 26.76 -3.18 4.99
C THR A 108 25.99 -3.13 3.67
N PRO A 109 26.30 -2.18 2.76
CA PRO A 109 25.65 -2.15 1.45
C PRO A 109 25.88 -3.44 0.65
N VAL A 110 24.81 -4.02 0.11
CA VAL A 110 24.85 -5.21 -0.74
C VAL A 110 24.10 -4.96 -2.05
N SER A 111 24.56 -5.61 -3.12
CA SER A 111 23.90 -5.56 -4.42
C SER A 111 23.95 -6.91 -5.13
N SER A 112 22.89 -7.25 -5.86
CA SER A 112 22.81 -8.50 -6.63
C SER A 112 21.78 -8.42 -7.75
N ALA A 113 21.79 -9.43 -8.61
CA ALA A 113 20.84 -9.57 -9.70
C ALA A 113 20.12 -10.93 -9.64
N PHE A 114 18.82 -10.93 -9.94
CA PHE A 114 17.97 -12.10 -9.90
C PHE A 114 17.09 -12.19 -11.17
N HIS A 115 16.81 -13.41 -11.60
CA HIS A 115 15.75 -13.64 -12.59
C HIS A 115 14.40 -13.70 -11.86
N ILE A 116 13.35 -13.17 -12.48
CA ILE A 116 12.00 -13.16 -11.93
C ILE A 116 10.97 -13.65 -12.96
N ARG A 117 9.95 -14.37 -12.49
CA ARG A 117 8.82 -14.88 -13.28
C ARG A 117 7.49 -14.46 -12.65
N ASN A 118 6.42 -14.46 -13.44
CA ASN A 118 5.09 -14.06 -12.95
C ASN A 118 4.56 -14.92 -11.78
N THR A 119 5.13 -16.11 -11.58
CA THR A 119 4.86 -16.99 -10.44
C THR A 119 5.53 -16.53 -9.14
N ASP A 120 6.60 -15.73 -9.25
CA ASP A 120 7.28 -15.09 -8.12
C ASP A 120 6.44 -13.88 -7.66
N ARG A 121 5.58 -14.12 -6.66
CA ARG A 121 4.65 -13.15 -6.12
C ARG A 121 5.17 -12.56 -4.81
N ALA A 122 4.75 -11.34 -4.49
CA ALA A 122 5.09 -10.64 -3.27
C ALA A 122 6.60 -10.50 -3.03
N VAL A 123 7.39 -10.44 -4.10
CA VAL A 123 8.87 -10.41 -4.02
C VAL A 123 9.32 -9.19 -3.23
N GLY A 124 10.13 -9.44 -2.21
CA GLY A 124 10.66 -8.45 -1.27
C GLY A 124 9.88 -8.30 0.03
N ALA A 125 8.67 -8.85 0.13
CA ALA A 125 7.83 -8.66 1.33
C ALA A 125 8.43 -9.33 2.58
N MET A 126 9.01 -10.53 2.44
CA MET A 126 9.66 -11.20 3.57
C MET A 126 10.99 -10.53 3.91
N LEU A 127 11.75 -10.10 2.89
CA LEU A 127 12.98 -9.31 3.12
C LEU A 127 12.68 -8.01 3.88
N SER A 128 11.63 -7.30 3.48
CA SER A 128 11.16 -6.10 4.17
C SER A 128 10.79 -6.40 5.63
N ASN A 129 10.10 -7.51 5.89
CA ASN A 129 9.78 -7.95 7.25
C ASN A 129 11.04 -8.15 8.10
N GLU A 130 12.10 -8.76 7.54
CA GLU A 130 13.37 -8.94 8.23
C GLU A 130 14.04 -7.60 8.59
N ILE A 131 13.92 -6.58 7.74
CA ILE A 131 14.35 -5.20 8.07
C ILE A 131 13.49 -4.64 9.20
N SER A 132 12.15 -4.69 9.07
CA SER A 132 11.23 -4.13 10.05
C SER A 132 11.34 -4.81 11.43
N LYS A 133 11.63 -6.11 11.50
CA LYS A 133 11.85 -6.81 12.78
C LYS A 133 13.03 -6.21 13.54
N ARG A 134 14.13 -5.94 12.84
CA ARG A 134 15.41 -5.46 13.40
C ARG A 134 15.39 -3.95 13.64
N TYR A 135 14.95 -3.18 12.66
CA TYR A 135 15.11 -1.72 12.61
C TYR A 135 13.79 -0.93 12.71
N LYS A 136 12.66 -1.62 12.90
CA LYS A 136 11.33 -1.02 13.04
C LYS A 136 11.02 -0.06 11.89
N GLY A 137 10.42 1.10 12.19
CA GLY A 137 10.04 2.09 11.18
C GLY A 137 11.19 2.91 10.61
N GLU A 138 12.34 2.96 11.29
CA GLU A 138 13.53 3.67 10.78
C GLU A 138 14.13 2.95 9.58
N GLY A 139 14.13 1.61 9.60
CA GLY A 139 14.65 0.78 8.52
C GLY A 139 16.17 0.88 8.38
N LEU A 140 16.65 0.66 7.15
CA LEU A 140 18.06 0.79 6.79
C LEU A 140 18.32 2.13 6.10
N PRO A 141 19.59 2.61 6.09
CA PRO A 141 20.01 3.72 5.23
C PRO A 141 19.64 3.47 3.77
N ASP A 142 19.28 4.53 3.04
CA ASP A 142 18.85 4.44 1.65
C ASP A 142 19.84 3.65 0.77
N GLY A 143 19.32 2.76 -0.07
CA GLY A 143 20.13 1.94 -0.98
C GLY A 143 21.10 0.96 -0.33
N THR A 144 20.92 0.60 0.95
CA THR A 144 21.74 -0.44 1.61
C THR A 144 21.56 -1.80 0.94
N ILE A 145 20.36 -2.14 0.46
CA ILE A 145 20.12 -3.36 -0.32
C ILE A 145 19.62 -2.97 -1.71
N ARG A 146 20.46 -3.21 -2.73
CA ARG A 146 20.17 -2.89 -4.13
C ARG A 146 20.03 -4.13 -4.99
N TYR A 147 18.80 -4.51 -5.30
CA TYR A 147 18.54 -5.71 -6.10
C TYR A 147 17.98 -5.38 -7.47
N HIS A 148 18.61 -5.98 -8.49
CA HIS A 148 18.18 -5.90 -9.87
C HIS A 148 17.45 -7.17 -10.24
N PHE A 149 16.29 -7.05 -10.87
CA PHE A 149 15.48 -8.16 -11.31
C PHE A 149 15.33 -8.06 -12.82
N ARG A 150 15.44 -9.17 -13.54
CA ARG A 150 15.14 -9.24 -14.98
C ARG A 150 14.05 -10.26 -15.25
N GLY A 151 12.99 -9.85 -15.94
CA GLY A 151 11.88 -10.72 -16.33
C GLY A 151 10.50 -10.13 -16.03
N SER A 152 9.53 -11.00 -15.80
CA SER A 152 8.13 -10.65 -15.52
C SER A 152 7.87 -10.84 -14.03
N ALA A 153 7.52 -9.80 -13.29
CA ALA A 153 7.24 -9.91 -11.87
C ALA A 153 5.77 -10.29 -11.63
N GLY A 154 5.55 -11.24 -10.72
CA GLY A 154 4.20 -11.58 -10.28
C GLY A 154 3.52 -10.47 -9.50
N GLN A 155 2.29 -10.73 -9.08
CA GLN A 155 1.50 -9.78 -8.28
C GLN A 155 2.25 -9.34 -7.01
N SER A 156 2.06 -8.08 -6.63
CA SER A 156 2.59 -7.50 -5.39
C SER A 156 4.12 -7.39 -5.31
N PHE A 157 4.83 -7.24 -6.43
CA PHE A 157 6.27 -6.96 -6.41
C PHE A 157 6.58 -5.71 -5.57
N GLY A 158 7.55 -5.80 -4.67
CA GLY A 158 7.95 -4.70 -3.79
C GLY A 158 6.89 -4.32 -2.74
N ALA A 159 5.94 -5.21 -2.44
CA ALA A 159 4.92 -4.93 -1.45
C ALA A 159 5.51 -4.75 -0.04
N PHE A 160 5.04 -3.71 0.65
CA PHE A 160 5.45 -3.35 2.01
C PHE A 160 6.95 -3.09 2.18
N SER A 161 7.69 -2.81 1.09
CA SER A 161 9.14 -2.61 1.13
C SER A 161 9.53 -1.42 2.01
N ALA A 162 10.35 -1.71 3.03
CA ALA A 162 10.82 -0.76 4.04
C ALA A 162 12.02 0.07 3.54
N SER A 163 12.32 1.17 4.25
CA SER A 163 13.49 2.02 3.99
C SER A 163 14.79 1.21 3.89
N GLY A 164 15.61 1.60 2.90
CA GLY A 164 16.91 1.00 2.58
C GLY A 164 16.90 -0.10 1.54
N LEU A 165 15.70 -0.54 1.10
CA LEU A 165 15.55 -1.34 -0.12
C LEU A 165 15.50 -0.41 -1.35
N GLU A 166 16.28 -0.77 -2.37
CA GLU A 166 16.15 -0.23 -3.73
C GLU A 166 16.05 -1.41 -4.70
N PHE A 167 14.91 -1.54 -5.38
CA PHE A 167 14.69 -2.56 -6.38
C PHE A 167 14.54 -1.96 -7.76
N THR A 168 15.31 -2.49 -8.70
CA THR A 168 15.21 -2.17 -10.12
C THR A 168 14.70 -3.40 -10.86
N LEU A 169 13.55 -3.29 -11.51
CA LEU A 169 12.98 -4.32 -12.37
C LEU A 169 13.18 -3.93 -13.84
N GLU A 170 13.98 -4.72 -14.54
CA GLU A 170 14.11 -4.70 -15.99
C GLU A 170 13.12 -5.72 -16.58
N GLY A 171 12.00 -5.23 -17.12
CA GLY A 171 10.90 -6.02 -17.64
C GLY A 171 9.54 -5.39 -17.34
N GLU A 172 8.62 -6.18 -16.79
CA GLU A 172 7.26 -5.73 -16.44
C GLU A 172 6.79 -6.36 -15.13
N ALA A 173 5.79 -5.75 -14.47
CA ALA A 173 5.15 -6.30 -13.29
C ALA A 173 3.62 -6.37 -13.42
N ASN A 174 3.05 -7.41 -12.81
CA ASN A 174 1.60 -7.56 -12.67
C ASN A 174 1.02 -6.58 -11.61
N ASP A 175 -0.26 -6.75 -11.29
CA ASP A 175 -1.01 -5.91 -10.35
C ASP A 175 -0.34 -5.75 -8.98
N TYR A 176 -0.71 -4.68 -8.29
CA TYR A 176 -0.30 -4.36 -6.92
C TYR A 176 1.20 -4.06 -6.76
N PHE A 177 1.87 -3.62 -7.82
CA PHE A 177 3.24 -3.13 -7.74
C PHE A 177 3.40 -2.10 -6.62
N GLY A 178 4.33 -2.33 -5.69
CA GLY A 178 4.56 -1.45 -4.55
C GLY A 178 3.36 -1.30 -3.59
N LYS A 179 2.46 -2.30 -3.50
CA LYS A 179 1.34 -2.30 -2.54
C LYS A 179 1.86 -2.02 -1.12
N GLY A 180 1.31 -1.02 -0.47
CA GLY A 180 1.71 -0.63 0.88
C GLY A 180 3.18 -0.22 1.01
N LEU A 181 3.81 0.30 -0.06
CA LEU A 181 5.21 0.76 -0.03
C LEU A 181 5.46 1.66 1.19
N SER A 182 6.56 1.40 1.90
CA SER A 182 6.81 1.93 3.24
C SER A 182 8.27 2.39 3.41
N GLY A 183 8.79 3.08 2.40
CA GLY A 183 10.06 3.80 2.47
C GLY A 183 11.10 3.37 1.44
N ALA A 184 10.89 2.27 0.72
CA ALA A 184 11.81 1.81 -0.31
C ALA A 184 11.76 2.65 -1.61
N ARG A 185 12.79 2.48 -2.44
CA ARG A 185 12.84 2.96 -3.83
C ARG A 185 12.52 1.81 -4.79
N LEU A 186 11.51 1.98 -5.65
CA LEU A 186 11.15 1.00 -6.67
C LEU A 186 11.29 1.59 -8.08
N ILE A 187 12.03 0.92 -8.95
CA ILE A 187 12.30 1.36 -10.31
C ILE A 187 11.83 0.27 -11.27
N VAL A 188 11.10 0.63 -12.31
CA VAL A 188 10.74 -0.30 -13.39
C VAL A 188 11.11 0.32 -14.72
N VAL A 189 11.87 -0.44 -15.51
CA VAL A 189 12.24 -0.12 -16.88
C VAL A 189 11.90 -1.31 -17.78
N PRO A 190 11.53 -1.10 -19.05
CA PRO A 190 11.35 -2.19 -19.99
C PRO A 190 12.62 -3.03 -20.13
N ASP A 191 12.48 -4.30 -20.54
CA ASP A 191 13.65 -5.11 -20.90
C ASP A 191 14.45 -4.42 -22.00
N ARG A 192 15.78 -4.47 -21.94
CA ARG A 192 16.66 -3.85 -22.94
C ARG A 192 16.41 -4.35 -24.37
N GLU A 193 15.81 -5.54 -24.52
CA GLU A 193 15.45 -6.14 -25.81
C GLU A 193 14.04 -5.74 -26.30
N ALA A 194 13.29 -4.97 -25.49
CA ALA A 194 11.96 -4.48 -25.85
C ALA A 194 12.03 -3.55 -27.06
N LYS A 195 11.08 -3.73 -28.00
CA LYS A 195 10.99 -2.95 -29.25
C LYS A 195 9.83 -1.96 -29.26
N PHE A 196 9.01 -1.95 -28.23
CA PHE A 196 7.86 -1.05 -28.12
C PHE A 196 8.26 0.29 -27.48
N THR A 197 7.48 1.33 -27.75
CA THR A 197 7.63 2.64 -27.09
C THR A 197 7.14 2.54 -25.64
N PRO A 198 8.00 2.73 -24.62
CA PRO A 198 7.60 2.48 -23.23
C PRO A 198 6.43 3.36 -22.76
N SER A 199 6.42 4.63 -23.16
CA SER A 199 5.39 5.61 -22.79
C SER A 199 4.00 5.33 -23.37
N GLU A 200 3.88 4.37 -24.30
CA GLU A 200 2.63 3.97 -24.94
C GLU A 200 2.18 2.55 -24.52
N ASN A 201 2.92 1.91 -23.60
CA ASN A 201 2.70 0.51 -23.24
C ASN A 201 2.65 0.32 -21.73
N ILE A 202 1.76 -0.55 -21.27
CA ILE A 202 1.61 -0.91 -19.86
C ILE A 202 2.79 -1.79 -19.44
N ILE A 203 3.54 -1.35 -18.44
CA ILE A 203 4.66 -2.10 -17.85
C ILE A 203 4.43 -2.46 -16.38
N ILE A 204 3.45 -1.84 -15.73
CA ILE A 204 2.96 -2.26 -14.41
C ILE A 204 1.43 -2.37 -14.41
N GLY A 205 0.90 -3.38 -13.73
CA GLY A 205 -0.53 -3.65 -13.69
C GLY A 205 -1.37 -2.66 -12.86
N ASN A 206 -2.57 -3.09 -12.49
CA ASN A 206 -3.56 -2.30 -11.77
C ASN A 206 -3.21 -2.11 -10.29
N VAL A 207 -3.80 -1.10 -9.67
CA VAL A 207 -3.82 -0.89 -8.22
C VAL A 207 -2.39 -0.78 -7.62
N ALA A 208 -1.45 -0.23 -8.40
CA ALA A 208 -0.10 0.04 -7.94
C ALA A 208 -0.11 1.07 -6.80
N PHE A 209 0.78 0.88 -5.82
CA PHE A 209 0.94 1.71 -4.62
C PHE A 209 -0.30 1.78 -3.72
N TYR A 210 -1.13 0.73 -3.73
CA TYR A 210 -2.31 0.66 -2.88
C TYR A 210 -1.99 0.91 -1.41
N GLY A 211 -2.52 2.00 -0.84
CA GLY A 211 -2.36 2.29 0.59
C GLY A 211 -0.91 2.56 1.01
N ALA A 212 -0.03 2.90 0.08
CA ALA A 212 1.38 3.15 0.38
C ALA A 212 1.58 4.40 1.24
N THR A 213 2.57 4.40 2.13
CA THR A 213 2.74 5.41 3.18
C THR A 213 4.00 6.24 3.03
N SER A 214 5.05 5.71 2.41
CA SER A 214 6.30 6.43 2.17
C SER A 214 7.15 5.69 1.13
N GLY A 215 8.21 6.34 0.65
CA GLY A 215 9.10 5.80 -0.37
C GLY A 215 8.94 6.52 -1.71
N GLU A 216 9.68 6.04 -2.70
CA GLU A 216 9.67 6.64 -4.03
C GLU A 216 9.66 5.60 -5.15
N ALA A 217 9.09 5.97 -6.29
CA ALA A 217 9.05 5.07 -7.44
C ALA A 217 9.19 5.77 -8.79
N TYR A 218 9.83 5.08 -9.73
CA TYR A 218 10.15 5.59 -11.06
C TYR A 218 9.82 4.53 -12.12
N ILE A 219 8.78 4.79 -12.92
CA ILE A 219 8.17 3.81 -13.84
C ILE A 219 8.32 4.31 -15.29
N ARG A 220 9.24 3.72 -16.06
CA ARG A 220 9.45 4.08 -17.48
C ARG A 220 8.43 3.33 -18.36
N GLY A 221 7.19 3.79 -18.31
CA GLY A 221 6.09 3.31 -19.13
C GLY A 221 4.75 3.56 -18.45
N MET A 222 3.69 2.94 -18.98
CA MET A 222 2.34 3.13 -18.46
C MET A 222 2.01 2.18 -17.29
N ALA A 223 1.16 2.63 -16.39
CA ALA A 223 0.50 1.80 -15.39
C ALA A 223 -0.97 1.51 -15.76
N GLY A 224 -1.51 0.43 -15.22
CA GLY A 224 -2.93 0.11 -15.33
C GLY A 224 -3.86 1.07 -14.57
N GLU A 225 -5.06 0.59 -14.27
CA GLU A 225 -6.10 1.33 -13.55
C GLU A 225 -5.79 1.48 -12.06
N ARG A 226 -6.43 2.46 -11.42
CA ARG A 226 -6.32 2.72 -9.97
C ARG A 226 -4.89 2.93 -9.49
N PHE A 227 -4.06 3.51 -10.34
CA PHE A 227 -2.69 3.87 -9.97
C PHE A 227 -2.69 4.83 -8.78
N ALA A 228 -1.87 4.53 -7.76
CA ALA A 228 -1.74 5.32 -6.53
C ALA A 228 -3.05 5.45 -5.72
N VAL A 229 -3.94 4.46 -5.82
CA VAL A 229 -5.16 4.41 -5.01
C VAL A 229 -4.84 4.36 -3.51
N ARG A 230 -5.44 5.26 -2.73
CA ARG A 230 -5.15 5.45 -1.30
C ARG A 230 -3.68 5.73 -0.97
N ASN A 231 -2.90 6.25 -1.92
CA ASN A 231 -1.53 6.70 -1.63
C ASN A 231 -1.57 7.75 -0.50
N SER A 232 -0.74 7.55 0.51
CA SER A 232 -0.66 8.37 1.72
C SER A 232 0.71 9.02 1.91
N GLY A 233 1.68 8.76 1.02
CA GLY A 233 3.00 9.40 1.16
C GLY A 233 4.09 9.01 0.16
N VAL A 234 3.81 8.13 -0.82
CA VAL A 234 4.78 7.81 -1.88
C VAL A 234 4.92 8.98 -2.84
N LYS A 235 6.17 9.21 -3.28
CA LYS A 235 6.51 10.11 -4.39
C LYS A 235 6.81 9.28 -5.63
N THR A 236 6.02 9.39 -6.68
CA THR A 236 6.17 8.54 -7.87
C THR A 236 6.10 9.31 -9.17
N VAL A 237 6.87 8.86 -10.17
CA VAL A 237 6.84 9.35 -11.55
C VAL A 237 6.53 8.19 -12.50
N VAL A 238 5.57 8.38 -13.40
CA VAL A 238 5.10 7.37 -14.38
C VAL A 238 4.81 8.03 -15.73
N GLU A 239 4.93 7.30 -16.83
CA GLU A 239 4.78 7.87 -18.18
C GLU A 239 3.34 7.83 -18.73
N GLY A 240 2.42 7.22 -17.99
CA GLY A 240 0.98 7.22 -18.30
C GLY A 240 0.22 6.30 -17.37
N ILE A 241 -1.09 6.49 -17.23
CA ILE A 241 -1.91 5.66 -16.32
C ILE A 241 -3.30 5.40 -16.89
N GLY A 242 -3.94 4.31 -16.46
CA GLY A 242 -5.34 4.00 -16.76
C GLY A 242 -6.35 4.84 -15.97
N ASP A 243 -7.60 4.37 -15.91
CA ASP A 243 -8.71 5.03 -15.22
C ASP A 243 -8.49 5.04 -13.69
N HIS A 244 -9.17 5.99 -13.01
CA HIS A 244 -9.20 6.08 -11.55
C HIS A 244 -7.83 6.36 -10.88
N GLY A 245 -6.91 7.03 -11.59
CA GLY A 245 -5.64 7.47 -11.03
C GLY A 245 -5.83 8.36 -9.80
N CYS A 246 -4.99 8.17 -8.77
CA CYS A 246 -5.01 8.92 -7.50
C CYS A 246 -6.34 8.84 -6.73
N GLU A 247 -7.16 7.82 -6.97
CA GLU A 247 -8.42 7.63 -6.25
C GLU A 247 -8.17 7.48 -4.73
N TYR A 248 -8.93 8.20 -3.91
CA TYR A 248 -8.79 8.20 -2.44
C TYR A 248 -7.39 8.53 -1.90
N MET A 249 -6.52 9.17 -2.69
CA MET A 249 -5.19 9.57 -2.24
C MET A 249 -5.29 10.62 -1.12
N THR A 250 -4.51 10.42 -0.05
CA THR A 250 -4.50 11.24 1.17
C THR A 250 -3.14 11.87 1.46
N GLY A 251 -2.12 11.57 0.66
CA GLY A 251 -0.76 12.12 0.81
C GLY A 251 0.18 11.60 -0.28
N GLY A 252 1.38 12.17 -0.32
CA GLY A 252 2.39 11.84 -1.35
C GLY A 252 2.32 12.75 -2.57
N ILE A 253 3.12 12.42 -3.59
CA ILE A 253 3.22 13.18 -4.84
C ILE A 253 3.19 12.21 -6.02
N VAL A 254 2.30 12.45 -6.98
CA VAL A 254 2.22 11.65 -8.21
C VAL A 254 2.54 12.56 -9.40
N VAL A 255 3.51 12.18 -10.22
CA VAL A 255 3.82 12.86 -11.49
C VAL A 255 3.50 11.90 -12.62
N VAL A 256 2.65 12.33 -13.56
CA VAL A 256 2.32 11.59 -14.77
C VAL A 256 2.86 12.36 -15.97
N LEU A 257 3.77 11.76 -16.72
CA LEU A 257 4.45 12.37 -17.88
C LEU A 257 3.74 12.12 -19.21
N GLY A 258 2.55 11.53 -19.18
CA GLY A 258 1.74 11.26 -20.36
C GLY A 258 0.26 11.16 -20.04
N GLU A 259 -0.48 10.37 -20.82
CA GLU A 259 -1.93 10.34 -20.73
C GLU A 259 -2.44 9.68 -19.44
N THR A 260 -3.59 10.16 -18.96
CA THR A 260 -4.34 9.56 -17.85
C THR A 260 -5.66 8.99 -18.34
N GLY A 261 -6.20 7.98 -17.67
CA GLY A 261 -7.60 7.58 -17.84
C GLY A 261 -8.60 8.56 -17.21
N LYS A 262 -9.87 8.17 -17.22
CA LYS A 262 -11.02 8.92 -16.69
C LYS A 262 -11.07 8.87 -15.16
N ASN A 263 -11.91 9.76 -14.61
CA ASN A 263 -12.24 9.80 -13.18
C ASN A 263 -11.00 9.96 -12.26
N PHE A 264 -10.00 10.69 -12.75
CA PHE A 264 -8.77 10.98 -12.01
C PHE A 264 -9.07 11.78 -10.74
N ALA A 265 -8.39 11.44 -9.63
CA ALA A 265 -8.48 12.06 -8.32
C ALA A 265 -9.85 11.98 -7.62
N ALA A 266 -10.69 11.02 -8.00
CA ALA A 266 -11.96 10.77 -7.30
C ALA A 266 -11.72 10.46 -5.81
N GLY A 267 -12.36 11.22 -4.92
CA GLY A 267 -12.19 11.06 -3.47
C GLY A 267 -10.79 11.40 -2.93
N MET A 268 -9.93 12.03 -3.73
CA MET A 268 -8.60 12.49 -3.29
C MET A 268 -8.77 13.61 -2.26
N SER A 269 -8.29 13.39 -1.04
CA SER A 269 -8.43 14.31 0.10
C SER A 269 -7.11 14.83 0.65
N GLY A 270 -5.97 14.36 0.15
CA GLY A 270 -4.65 14.92 0.45
C GLY A 270 -3.57 14.54 -0.56
N GLY A 271 -2.43 15.21 -0.48
CA GLY A 271 -1.31 15.07 -1.42
C GLY A 271 -1.42 15.98 -2.63
N MET A 272 -0.53 15.77 -3.61
CA MET A 272 -0.47 16.56 -4.86
C MET A 272 -0.25 15.64 -6.06
N ALA A 273 -0.83 15.97 -7.20
CA ALA A 273 -0.48 15.34 -8.47
C ALA A 273 -0.15 16.37 -9.54
N TYR A 274 0.81 16.04 -10.41
CA TYR A 274 1.19 16.83 -11.58
C TYR A 274 1.01 15.97 -12.82
N VAL A 275 0.28 16.46 -13.80
CA VAL A 275 0.01 15.73 -15.05
C VAL A 275 0.46 16.57 -16.23
N PHE A 276 1.34 16.01 -17.05
CA PHE A 276 1.78 16.63 -18.29
C PHE A 276 0.64 16.61 -19.31
N ASN A 277 0.13 17.79 -19.67
CA ASN A 277 -1.10 17.97 -20.46
C ASN A 277 -0.85 18.86 -21.71
N PRO A 278 0.05 18.48 -22.63
CA PRO A 278 0.35 19.30 -23.81
C PRO A 278 -0.84 19.47 -24.77
N ARG A 279 -1.84 18.56 -24.72
CA ARG A 279 -3.03 18.59 -25.59
C ARG A 279 -4.25 19.28 -24.96
N GLY A 280 -4.21 19.67 -23.68
CA GLY A 280 -5.37 20.29 -23.02
C GLY A 280 -6.59 19.38 -22.85
N GLU A 281 -6.37 18.06 -22.73
CA GLU A 281 -7.46 17.08 -22.61
C GLU A 281 -7.71 16.61 -21.17
N PHE A 282 -6.72 16.77 -20.29
CA PHE A 282 -6.75 16.25 -18.92
C PHE A 282 -7.94 16.80 -18.12
N GLU A 283 -8.33 18.05 -18.35
CA GLU A 283 -9.40 18.76 -17.66
C GLU A 283 -10.74 18.00 -17.69
N ARG A 284 -10.99 17.24 -18.76
CA ARG A 284 -12.21 16.42 -18.96
C ARG A 284 -12.13 15.07 -18.24
N ARG A 285 -10.93 14.63 -17.87
CA ARG A 285 -10.65 13.33 -17.25
C ARG A 285 -10.62 13.41 -15.72
N VAL A 286 -10.56 14.62 -15.14
CA VAL A 286 -10.52 14.86 -13.69
C VAL A 286 -11.90 14.86 -13.05
N ASN A 287 -12.04 14.14 -11.93
CA ASN A 287 -13.18 14.23 -11.05
C ASN A 287 -13.02 15.42 -10.09
N ARG A 288 -13.76 16.51 -10.34
CA ARG A 288 -13.68 17.76 -9.56
C ARG A 288 -14.50 17.75 -8.26
N GLY A 289 -14.90 16.59 -7.76
CA GLY A 289 -15.70 16.47 -6.55
C GLY A 289 -15.01 17.05 -5.30
N MET A 290 -13.71 16.76 -5.13
CA MET A 290 -12.91 17.23 -3.98
C MET A 290 -11.66 18.02 -4.36
N VAL A 291 -11.26 17.98 -5.63
CA VAL A 291 -10.02 18.58 -6.12
C VAL A 291 -10.27 19.73 -7.09
N ASP A 292 -9.31 20.64 -7.16
CA ASP A 292 -9.21 21.69 -8.16
C ASP A 292 -7.92 21.54 -9.00
N LEU A 293 -7.94 22.16 -10.18
CA LEU A 293 -6.75 22.35 -10.99
C LEU A 293 -6.14 23.70 -10.64
N ASP A 294 -5.07 23.66 -9.87
CA ASP A 294 -4.46 24.85 -9.30
C ASP A 294 -3.36 25.43 -10.20
N PRO A 295 -3.13 26.74 -10.16
CA PRO A 295 -1.96 27.33 -10.77
C PRO A 295 -0.68 26.80 -10.11
N MET A 296 0.37 26.61 -10.91
CA MET A 296 1.68 26.22 -10.43
C MET A 296 2.53 27.44 -10.06
N GLY A 297 3.20 27.37 -8.91
CA GLY A 297 4.20 28.36 -8.49
C GLY A 297 5.64 27.84 -8.59
N GLU A 298 6.61 28.70 -8.28
CA GLU A 298 8.05 28.37 -8.33
C GLU A 298 8.44 27.15 -7.49
N GLU A 299 7.82 26.94 -6.33
CA GLU A 299 8.08 25.76 -5.52
C GLU A 299 7.57 24.47 -6.19
N ASP A 300 6.43 24.53 -6.87
CA ASP A 300 5.90 23.40 -7.63
C ASP A 300 6.83 23.07 -8.79
N PHE A 301 7.31 24.06 -9.53
CA PHE A 301 8.25 23.84 -10.64
C PHE A 301 9.58 23.25 -10.15
N ARG A 302 10.17 23.76 -9.06
CA ARG A 302 11.40 23.17 -8.48
C ARG A 302 11.19 21.72 -8.07
N ARG A 303 10.06 21.42 -7.43
CA ARG A 303 9.72 20.06 -6.99
C ARG A 303 9.51 19.11 -8.16
N LEU A 304 8.77 19.56 -9.17
CA LEU A 304 8.51 18.81 -10.38
C LEU A 304 9.81 18.52 -11.14
N HIS A 305 10.66 19.54 -11.33
CA HIS A 305 11.97 19.38 -11.96
C HIS A 305 12.83 18.33 -11.24
N ALA A 306 12.87 18.34 -9.91
CA ALA A 306 13.62 17.35 -9.12
C ALA A 306 13.08 15.93 -9.30
N LEU A 307 11.75 15.74 -9.29
CA LEU A 307 11.13 14.43 -9.49
C LEU A 307 11.38 13.88 -10.91
N ILE A 308 11.25 14.72 -11.93
CA ILE A 308 11.51 14.33 -13.33
C ILE A 308 13.01 14.06 -13.53
N SER A 309 13.90 14.84 -12.91
CA SER A 309 15.35 14.60 -12.93
C SER A 309 15.70 13.25 -12.31
N ASN A 310 15.07 12.90 -11.18
CA ASN A 310 15.25 11.57 -10.59
C ASN A 310 14.71 10.46 -11.48
N HIS A 311 13.58 10.69 -12.16
CA HIS A 311 13.04 9.73 -13.11
C HIS A 311 13.98 9.49 -14.30
N ALA A 312 14.54 10.55 -14.89
CA ALA A 312 15.57 10.47 -15.92
C ALA A 312 16.81 9.71 -15.42
N ARG A 313 17.29 10.04 -14.20
CA ARG A 313 18.48 9.40 -13.59
C ARG A 313 18.29 7.92 -13.29
N HIS A 314 17.15 7.54 -12.69
CA HIS A 314 16.92 6.18 -12.21
C HIS A 314 16.34 5.26 -13.28
N ALA A 315 15.45 5.77 -14.13
CA ALA A 315 14.72 4.97 -15.10
C ALA A 315 15.22 5.17 -16.54
N SER A 316 16.15 6.12 -16.78
CA SER A 316 16.65 6.47 -18.11
C SER A 316 15.50 6.77 -19.10
N SER A 317 14.50 7.51 -18.63
CA SER A 317 13.31 7.89 -19.39
C SER A 317 13.64 8.96 -20.44
N GLN A 318 13.37 8.64 -21.71
CA GLN A 318 13.50 9.61 -22.80
C GLN A 318 12.49 10.76 -22.66
N VAL A 319 11.25 10.46 -22.26
CA VAL A 319 10.21 11.48 -22.03
C VAL A 319 10.66 12.48 -20.97
N ALA A 320 11.24 12.00 -19.87
CA ALA A 320 11.79 12.88 -18.84
C ALA A 320 12.96 13.73 -19.37
N HIS A 321 13.86 13.13 -20.17
CA HIS A 321 14.96 13.87 -20.79
C HIS A 321 14.46 14.97 -21.73
N ASP A 322 13.50 14.68 -22.60
CA ASP A 322 12.95 15.64 -23.56
C ASP A 322 12.28 16.83 -22.83
N ILE A 323 11.50 16.54 -21.78
CA ILE A 323 10.87 17.57 -20.94
C ILE A 323 11.93 18.44 -20.24
N LEU A 324 12.99 17.85 -19.71
CA LEU A 324 14.04 18.59 -19.01
C LEU A 324 14.92 19.41 -19.95
N GLN A 325 15.16 18.94 -21.17
CA GLN A 325 15.95 19.67 -22.16
C GLN A 325 15.27 20.97 -22.61
N ASP A 326 13.94 20.98 -22.67
CA ASP A 326 13.14 22.15 -23.07
C ASP A 326 12.28 22.69 -21.91
N TRP A 327 12.80 22.62 -20.68
CA TRP A 327 12.03 22.82 -19.46
C TRP A 327 11.19 24.12 -19.44
N ASP A 328 11.75 25.24 -19.87
CA ASP A 328 11.08 26.53 -19.79
C ASP A 328 9.83 26.61 -20.68
N ASN A 329 9.81 25.89 -21.79
CA ASN A 329 8.65 25.80 -22.68
C ASN A 329 7.71 24.67 -22.26
N GLN A 330 8.23 23.58 -21.67
CA GLN A 330 7.44 22.40 -21.32
C GLN A 330 6.71 22.53 -19.98
N LYS A 331 7.29 23.23 -18.99
CA LYS A 331 6.76 23.32 -17.62
C LYS A 331 5.34 23.88 -17.56
N GLY A 332 4.97 24.75 -18.50
CA GLY A 332 3.65 25.36 -18.59
C GLY A 332 2.52 24.39 -18.96
N PHE A 333 2.85 23.22 -19.52
CA PHE A 333 1.85 22.19 -19.87
C PHE A 333 1.45 21.31 -18.70
N PHE A 334 2.03 21.47 -17.52
CA PHE A 334 1.65 20.68 -16.35
C PHE A 334 0.40 21.23 -15.67
N ALA A 335 -0.58 20.34 -15.45
CA ALA A 335 -1.72 20.59 -14.59
C ALA A 335 -1.43 20.09 -13.17
N LYS A 336 -1.58 20.96 -12.18
CA LYS A 336 -1.50 20.61 -10.75
C LYS A 336 -2.88 20.27 -10.23
N VAL A 337 -3.03 19.08 -9.64
CA VAL A 337 -4.26 18.63 -8.97
C VAL A 337 -4.06 18.70 -7.47
N MET A 338 -4.96 19.40 -6.78
CA MET A 338 -4.88 19.58 -5.33
C MET A 338 -6.27 19.53 -4.66
N PRO A 339 -6.44 18.79 -3.55
CA PRO A 339 -7.69 18.78 -2.79
C PRO A 339 -7.93 20.10 -2.07
N ARG A 340 -9.17 20.59 -2.12
CA ARG A 340 -9.58 21.89 -1.53
C ARG A 340 -9.28 22.00 -0.04
N ASP A 341 -9.71 21.01 0.74
CA ASP A 341 -9.53 21.02 2.20
C ASP A 341 -8.04 20.91 2.58
N TYR A 342 -7.29 20.10 1.84
CA TYR A 342 -5.85 19.95 2.06
C TYR A 342 -5.10 21.25 1.76
N LYS A 343 -5.45 21.92 0.66
CA LYS A 343 -4.93 23.24 0.31
C LYS A 343 -5.20 24.26 1.42
N ALA A 344 -6.44 24.37 1.89
CA ALA A 344 -6.81 25.29 2.96
C ALA A 344 -6.00 25.06 4.24
N VAL A 345 -5.71 23.79 4.58
CA VAL A 345 -4.85 23.44 5.72
C VAL A 345 -3.40 23.88 5.50
N LEU A 346 -2.85 23.69 4.30
CA LEU A 346 -1.48 24.09 3.99
C LEU A 346 -1.30 25.60 3.99
N GLU A 347 -2.21 26.35 3.37
CA GLU A 347 -2.21 27.82 3.37
C GLU A 347 -2.29 28.36 4.80
N LYS A 348 -3.17 27.80 5.64
CA LYS A 348 -3.28 28.16 7.05
C LYS A 348 -1.98 27.90 7.81
N ARG A 349 -1.33 26.75 7.60
CA ARG A 349 -0.04 26.42 8.23
C ARG A 349 1.08 27.37 7.79
N GLN A 350 1.12 27.72 6.51
CA GLN A 350 2.11 28.66 5.98
C GLN A 350 1.93 30.06 6.56
N ALA A 351 0.69 30.56 6.63
CA ALA A 351 0.39 31.84 7.27
C ALA A 351 0.78 31.86 8.75
N GLN A 352 0.52 30.76 9.48
CA GLN A 352 0.93 30.63 10.89
C GLN A 352 2.46 30.60 11.05
N ALA A 353 3.19 29.94 10.15
CA ALA A 353 4.65 29.91 10.18
C ALA A 353 5.27 31.29 9.93
N LEU A 354 4.75 32.03 8.93
CA LEU A 354 5.18 33.40 8.64
C LEU A 354 4.94 34.34 9.84
N GLN A 355 3.76 34.25 10.47
CA GLN A 355 3.45 35.03 11.68
C GLN A 355 4.40 34.69 12.84
N ALA A 356 4.78 33.41 13.00
CA ALA A 356 5.73 33.00 14.03
C ALA A 356 7.14 33.54 13.75
N GLU A 357 7.61 33.52 12.50
CA GLU A 357 8.91 34.09 12.11
C GLU A 357 8.95 35.62 12.30
N GLU A 358 7.88 36.33 11.95
CA GLU A 358 7.76 37.77 12.15
C GLU A 358 7.80 38.13 13.65
N ALA A 359 7.08 37.38 14.48
CA ALA A 359 7.10 37.56 15.93
C ALA A 359 8.49 37.28 16.54
N GLU A 360 9.18 36.24 16.07
CA GLU A 360 10.54 35.92 16.53
C GLU A 360 11.56 36.99 16.10
N ARG A 361 11.44 37.52 14.87
CA ARG A 361 12.26 38.64 14.41
C ARG A 361 12.01 39.90 15.25
N ALA A 362 10.76 40.26 15.49
CA ALA A 362 10.41 41.41 16.31
C ALA A 362 10.97 41.30 17.75
N ALA A 363 10.94 40.11 18.34
CA ALA A 363 11.50 39.84 19.67
C ALA A 363 13.04 39.87 19.72
N LYS A 364 13.75 39.72 18.58
CA LYS A 364 15.22 39.82 18.48
C LYS A 364 15.72 41.24 18.23
N THR A 365 14.86 42.13 17.72
CA THR A 365 15.16 43.56 17.51
C THR A 365 14.68 44.48 18.64
N ALA A 366 13.91 43.96 19.59
CA ALA A 366 13.54 44.62 20.85
C ALA A 366 14.52 44.22 21.95
#